data_AF-A0A5J4DPZ0-F1
#
_entry.id   AF-A0A5J4DPZ0-F1
#
_cell.length_a   1.000
_cell.length_b   1.000
_cell.length_c   1.000
_cell.angle_alpha   90.00
_cell.angle_beta   90.00
_cell.angle_gamma   90.00
#
_symmetry.space_group_name_H-M   'P 1'
#
loop_
_entity.id
_entity.type
_entity.pdbx_description
1 polymer ?
#
loop_
_entity_poly.entity_id
_entity_poly.type
_entity_poly.pdbx_seq_one_letter_code
_entity_poly.pdbx_strand_id
1 'polypeptide(L)'
;MTCKGICVRYKAQKPVGTGRYASGQRRCQICEIFIKWEGLWCPCCGYRLRTKPRNLKYKAKLRARVEADTKIERQAEAIAIKA
;
A
#
# COMPACT_ATOMS: atom_id res chain seq x y z
N MET A 1 -5.00 22.55 -0.06
CA MET A 1 -5.81 21.91 1.00
C MET A 1 -4.91 21.53 2.17
N THR A 2 -5.32 21.86 3.39
CA THR A 2 -4.56 21.61 4.63
C THR A 2 -5.06 20.33 5.31
N CYS A 3 -4.21 19.69 6.12
CA CYS A 3 -4.61 18.53 6.93
C CYS A 3 -5.64 18.95 8.00
N LYS A 4 -6.76 18.22 8.09
CA LYS A 4 -7.83 18.39 9.10
C LYS A 4 -7.74 17.40 10.29
N GLY A 5 -6.67 16.60 10.39
CA GLY A 5 -6.48 15.61 11.47
C GLY A 5 -7.32 14.32 11.40
N ILE A 6 -8.42 14.28 10.63
CA ILE A 6 -9.31 13.10 10.52
C ILE A 6 -8.58 11.81 10.11
N CYS A 7 -7.54 11.92 9.28
CA CYS A 7 -6.79 10.77 8.75
C CYS A 7 -6.05 9.96 9.83
N VAL A 8 -5.87 10.50 11.04
CA VAL A 8 -5.23 9.79 12.17
C VAL A 8 -6.02 8.55 12.58
N ARG A 9 -7.36 8.56 12.44
CA ARG A 9 -8.22 7.40 12.70
C ARG A 9 -7.91 6.19 11.80
N TYR A 10 -7.36 6.46 10.62
CA TYR A 10 -7.01 5.45 9.62
C TYR A 10 -5.50 5.15 9.60
N LYS A 11 -4.74 5.66 10.57
CA LYS A 11 -3.27 5.53 10.61
C LYS A 11 -2.87 4.05 10.58
N ALA A 12 -2.04 3.71 9.60
CA ALA A 12 -1.55 2.36 9.44
C ALA A 12 -0.32 2.10 10.31
N GLN A 13 -0.30 0.95 10.99
CA GLN A 13 0.85 0.49 11.75
C GLN A 13 2.01 0.10 10.83
N LYS A 14 3.26 0.21 11.31
CA LYS A 14 4.41 -0.22 10.51
C LYS A 14 4.37 -1.76 10.41
N PRO A 15 4.31 -2.33 9.20
CA PRO A 15 4.35 -3.77 9.08
C PRO A 15 5.78 -4.27 9.35
N VAL A 16 5.88 -5.46 9.96
CA VAL A 16 7.15 -6.13 10.24
C VAL A 16 7.54 -6.97 9.03
N GLY A 17 8.82 -6.95 8.63
CA GLY A 17 9.36 -7.74 7.51
C GLY A 17 8.89 -7.33 6.10
N THR A 18 7.76 -6.63 5.97
CA THR A 18 7.19 -6.22 4.68
C THR A 18 7.27 -4.71 4.46
N GLY A 19 7.30 -4.29 3.19
CA GLY A 19 7.28 -2.88 2.82
C GLY A 19 5.86 -2.32 2.92
N ARG A 20 5.69 -1.10 3.44
CA ARG A 20 4.38 -0.45 3.61
C ARG A 20 3.48 -0.48 2.36
N TYR A 21 4.05 -0.21 1.19
CA TYR A 21 3.31 -0.23 -0.08
C TYR A 21 2.95 -1.65 -0.54
N ALA A 22 3.78 -2.64 -0.22
CA ALA A 22 3.48 -4.04 -0.51
C ALA A 22 2.34 -4.54 0.38
N SER A 23 2.26 -4.07 1.63
CA SER A 23 1.14 -4.36 2.54
C SER A 23 -0.10 -3.49 2.26
N GLY A 24 -0.21 -2.86 1.09
CA GLY A 24 -1.37 -2.05 0.69
C GLY A 24 -1.54 -0.70 1.41
N GLN A 25 -0.58 -0.27 2.25
CA GLN A 25 -0.66 1.03 2.93
C GLN A 25 -0.39 2.17 1.96
N ARG A 26 -1.15 3.26 2.09
CA ARG A 26 -1.07 4.41 1.21
C ARG A 26 -0.59 5.63 1.97
N ARG A 27 0.30 6.44 1.39
CA ARG A 27 0.81 7.65 2.04
C ARG A 27 0.08 8.88 1.52
N CYS A 28 -0.43 9.71 2.42
CA CYS A 28 -0.82 11.06 2.07
C CYS A 28 0.42 11.97 2.04
N GLN A 29 0.54 12.81 1.01
CA GLN A 29 1.66 13.76 0.92
C GLN A 29 1.45 14.98 1.81
N ILE A 30 0.21 15.46 1.92
CA ILE A 30 -0.13 16.62 2.73
C ILE A 30 -0.17 16.28 4.21
N CYS A 31 -0.84 15.18 4.57
CA CYS A 31 -0.95 14.76 5.97
C CYS A 31 0.27 13.98 6.45
N GLU A 32 1.21 13.66 5.57
CA GLU A 32 2.49 12.99 5.86
C GLU A 32 2.40 11.57 6.47
N ILE A 33 1.20 11.05 6.71
CA ILE A 33 0.97 9.75 7.32
C ILE A 33 0.67 8.64 6.31
N PHE A 34 0.91 7.41 6.76
CA PHE A 34 0.41 6.20 6.10
C PHE A 34 -0.95 5.82 6.67
N ILE A 35 -1.90 5.50 5.80
CA ILE A 35 -3.24 5.08 6.17
C ILE A 35 -3.64 3.77 5.48
N LYS A 36 -4.52 3.01 6.12
CA LYS A 36 -5.25 1.90 5.50
C LYS A 36 -6.58 2.45 5.01
N TRP A 37 -6.68 2.65 3.70
CA TRP A 37 -7.86 3.26 3.07
C TRP A 37 -8.04 2.69 1.67
N GLU A 38 -9.29 2.34 1.33
CA GLU A 38 -9.62 1.72 0.04
C GLU A 38 -9.68 2.74 -1.10
N GLY A 39 -10.04 3.99 -0.79
CA GLY A 39 -10.13 5.09 -1.77
C GLY A 39 -8.79 5.66 -2.22
N LEU A 40 -8.77 6.27 -3.41
CA LEU A 40 -7.57 6.90 -3.98
C LEU A 40 -7.24 8.27 -3.37
N TRP A 41 -8.17 8.86 -2.64
CA TRP A 41 -8.07 10.21 -2.10
C TRP A 41 -8.04 10.17 -0.57
N CYS A 42 -7.24 11.05 0.03
CA CYS A 42 -7.15 11.15 1.47
C CYS A 42 -8.50 11.62 2.06
N PRO A 43 -9.08 10.90 3.03
CA PRO A 43 -10.36 11.28 3.64
C PRO A 43 -10.29 12.59 4.44
N CYS A 44 -9.08 13.13 4.65
CA CYS A 44 -8.84 14.30 5.47
C CYS A 44 -8.60 15.57 4.65
N CYS A 45 -7.61 15.55 3.75
CA CYS A 45 -7.20 16.71 2.97
C CYS A 45 -7.57 16.59 1.48
N GLY A 46 -8.26 15.53 1.07
CA GLY A 46 -8.65 15.31 -0.32
C GLY A 46 -7.49 15.06 -1.29
N TYR A 47 -6.23 15.01 -0.83
CA TYR A 47 -5.08 14.80 -1.72
C TYR A 47 -4.95 13.34 -2.16
N ARG A 48 -4.54 13.11 -3.41
CA ARG A 48 -4.38 11.76 -3.97
C ARG A 48 -3.33 10.98 -3.20
N LEU A 49 -3.71 9.80 -2.70
CA LEU A 49 -2.84 8.95 -1.93
C LEU A 49 -1.80 8.28 -2.84
N ARG A 50 -0.57 8.22 -2.35
CA ARG A 50 0.51 7.51 -3.00
C ARG A 50 0.43 6.02 -2.68
N THR A 51 0.45 5.19 -3.72
CA THR A 51 0.47 3.72 -3.64
C THR A 51 1.82 3.10 -3.99
N LYS A 52 2.78 3.90 -4.51
CA LYS A 52 4.11 3.42 -4.93
C LYS A 52 5.22 4.31 -4.32
N PRO A 53 6.40 3.77 -3.98
CA PRO A 53 7.55 4.56 -3.54
C PRO A 53 7.97 5.63 -4.56
N ARG A 54 8.63 6.71 -4.10
CA ARG A 54 9.24 7.72 -4.98
C ARG A 54 10.47 7.17 -5.70
N ASN A 55 11.38 6.53 -4.96
CA ASN A 55 12.69 6.15 -5.48
C ASN A 55 12.59 4.92 -6.39
N LEU A 56 13.28 4.98 -7.54
CA LEU A 56 13.29 3.93 -8.55
C LEU A 56 13.74 2.58 -7.97
N LYS A 57 14.78 2.56 -7.13
CA LYS A 57 15.25 1.35 -6.43
C LYS A 57 14.14 0.64 -5.65
N TYR A 58 13.36 1.38 -4.85
CA TYR A 58 12.27 0.81 -4.08
C TYR A 58 11.04 0.48 -4.94
N LYS A 59 10.83 1.18 -6.05
CA LYS A 59 9.79 0.86 -7.04
C LYS A 59 10.07 -0.48 -7.72
N ALA A 60 11.32 -0.75 -8.08
CA ALA A 60 11.75 -2.04 -8.61
C ALA A 60 11.56 -3.16 -7.57
N LYS A 61 11.99 -2.94 -6.32
CA LYS A 61 11.78 -3.91 -5.22
C LYS A 61 10.30 -4.22 -4.97
N LEU A 62 9.42 -3.21 -5.06
CA LEU A 62 7.98 -3.42 -4.93
C LEU A 62 7.43 -4.28 -6.08
N ARG A 63 7.82 -4.00 -7.34
CA ARG A 63 7.38 -4.78 -8.50
C ARG A 63 7.79 -6.24 -8.41
N ALA A 64 9.06 -6.50 -8.09
CA ALA A 64 9.57 -7.87 -7.94
C ALA A 64 8.80 -8.67 -6.88
N ARG A 65 8.44 -8.02 -5.76
CA ARG A 65 7.60 -8.65 -4.73
C ARG A 65 6.18 -8.93 -5.21
N VAL A 66 5.51 -7.95 -5.81
CA VAL A 66 4.15 -8.14 -6.34
C VAL A 66 4.11 -9.27 -7.37
N GLU A 67 5.15 -9.39 -8.20
CA GLU A 67 5.27 -10.50 -9.15
C GLU A 67 5.48 -11.85 -8.45
N ALA A 68 6.31 -11.91 -7.40
CA ALA A 68 6.49 -13.13 -6.62
C ALA A 68 5.18 -13.54 -5.90
N ASP A 69 4.51 -12.59 -5.25
CA ASP A 69 3.27 -12.80 -4.52
C ASP A 69 2.16 -13.31 -5.48
N THR A 70 2.01 -12.70 -6.66
CA THR A 70 1.03 -13.16 -7.68
C THR A 70 1.34 -14.53 -8.29
N LYS A 71 2.63 -14.90 -8.43
CA LYS A 71 3.00 -16.27 -8.85
C LYS A 71 2.63 -17.30 -7.79
N ILE A 72 2.87 -16.98 -6.52
CA ILE A 72 2.49 -17.84 -5.39
C ILE A 72 0.97 -18.03 -5.35
N GLU A 73 0.19 -16.95 -5.46
CA GLU A 73 -1.28 -17.00 -5.50
C GLU A 73 -1.77 -17.90 -6.65
N ARG A 74 -1.26 -17.69 -7.88
CA ARG A 74 -1.61 -18.53 -9.04
C ARG A 74 -1.22 -20.00 -8.88
N GLN A 75 -0.08 -20.28 -8.28
CA GLN A 75 0.35 -21.65 -8.00
C GLN A 75 -0.56 -22.32 -6.96
N ALA A 76 -0.94 -21.59 -5.91
CA ALA A 76 -1.87 -22.08 -4.89
C ALA A 76 -3.26 -22.37 -5.49
N GLU A 77 -3.78 -21.49 -6.33
CA GLU A 77 -5.04 -21.70 -7.07
C GLU A 77 -4.96 -22.93 -8.00
N ALA A 78 -3.85 -23.08 -8.73
CA ALA A 78 -3.66 -24.22 -9.64
C ALA A 78 -3.55 -25.56 -8.91
N ILE A 79 -3.01 -25.58 -7.69
CA ILE A 79 -2.98 -26.78 -6.83
C ILE A 79 -4.39 -27.07 -6.30
N ALA A 80 -5.12 -26.05 -5.86
CA ALA A 80 -6.48 -26.21 -5.31
C ALA A 80 -7.50 -26.77 -6.31
N ILE A 81 -7.36 -26.47 -7.61
CA ILE A 81 -8.24 -27.01 -8.67
C ILE A 81 -7.93 -28.48 -8.99
N LYS A 82 -6.72 -28.96 -8.66
CA LYS A 82 -6.27 -30.32 -8.95
C LYS A 82 -6.47 -31.29 -7.77
N ALA A 83 -6.87 -30.79 -6.61
CA ALA A 83 -7.19 -31.56 -5.41
C ALA A 83 -8.69 -31.83 -5.34
#